data_AF-A0A2M9BS46-F1
#
_entry.id   AF-A0A2M9BS46-F1
#
_cell.length_a   1.000
_cell.length_b   1.000
_cell.length_c   1.000
_cell.angle_alpha   90.00
_cell.angle_beta   90.00
_cell.angle_gamma   90.00
#
_symmetry.space_group_name_H-M   'P 1'
#
loop_
_entity.id
_entity.type
_entity.pdbx_description
1 polymer ?
#
loop_
_entity_poly.entity_id
_entity_poly.type
_entity_poly.pdbx_seq_one_letter_code
_entity_poly.pdbx_strand_id
1 'polypeptide(L)'
;MDYTVSPERAALLTEKFFEFSFDNRKPDRSFFDTITNPVELHLIAGNYNWDDGAEVLTWIVDSPHCDKATAVMLFWHAQPSYYTQFSSQKEAQWEKNVFRLLRRIMKNVASDFYHTALIAYDPRTDPKAERMDAIEPKAKWSIPDVLKQPLTGPLVVELE
;
A
#
# COMPACT_ATOMS: atom_id res chain seq x y z
N MET A 1 3.09 19.96 12.31
CA MET A 1 4.29 19.29 11.75
C MET A 1 4.33 19.60 10.27
N ASP A 2 5.52 19.78 9.72
CA ASP A 2 5.72 19.93 8.28
C ASP A 2 5.86 18.53 7.68
N TYR A 3 5.03 18.21 6.67
CA TYR A 3 5.04 16.93 5.97
C TYR A 3 5.51 17.08 4.52
N THR A 4 6.01 18.27 4.15
CA THR A 4 6.55 18.50 2.82
C THR A 4 7.74 17.58 2.54
N VAL A 5 7.83 17.11 1.30
CA VAL A 5 8.94 16.29 0.81
C VAL A 5 9.57 17.08 -0.34
N SER A 6 10.85 17.41 -0.21
CA SER A 6 11.56 18.12 -1.28
C SER A 6 11.75 17.22 -2.49
N PRO A 7 11.93 17.77 -3.71
CA PRO A 7 12.22 16.98 -4.89
C PRO A 7 13.47 16.08 -4.73
N GLU A 8 14.52 16.58 -4.06
CA GLU A 8 15.74 15.79 -3.79
C GLU A 8 15.45 14.63 -2.84
N ARG A 9 14.59 14.85 -1.84
CA ARG A 9 14.17 13.78 -0.94
C ARG A 9 13.31 12.74 -1.66
N ALA A 10 12.35 13.17 -2.49
CA ALA A 10 11.53 12.27 -3.30
C ALA A 10 12.39 11.41 -4.24
N ALA A 11 13.34 12.03 -4.96
CA ALA A 11 14.27 11.31 -5.83
C ALA A 11 15.12 10.28 -5.07
N LEU A 12 15.59 10.61 -3.86
CA LEU A 12 16.30 9.66 -3.00
C LEU A 12 15.42 8.48 -2.59
N LEU A 13 14.15 8.70 -2.26
CA LEU A 13 13.22 7.61 -1.93
C LEU A 13 12.99 6.69 -3.13
N THR A 14 12.80 7.27 -4.33
CA THR A 14 12.69 6.52 -5.59
C THR A 14 13.94 5.68 -5.84
N GLU A 15 15.14 6.25 -5.77
CA GLU A 15 16.40 5.51 -5.94
C GLU A 15 16.51 4.31 -4.98
N LYS A 16 16.05 4.48 -3.75
CA LYS A 16 16.15 3.46 -2.70
C LYS A 16 15.08 2.37 -2.80
N PHE A 17 13.87 2.68 -3.27
CA PHE A 17 12.71 1.79 -3.10
C PHE A 17 11.81 1.58 -4.32
N PHE A 18 11.98 2.32 -5.42
CA PHE A 18 11.12 2.17 -6.61
C PHE A 18 11.31 0.81 -7.28
N GLU A 19 12.55 0.52 -7.67
CA GLU A 19 12.92 -0.69 -8.40
C GLU A 19 14.37 -1.04 -8.02
N PHE A 20 14.61 -2.29 -7.61
CA PHE A 20 15.93 -2.73 -7.15
C PHE A 20 16.33 -4.13 -7.61
N SER A 21 15.39 -5.02 -7.96
CA SER A 21 15.76 -6.39 -8.36
C SER A 21 16.55 -6.45 -9.67
N PHE A 22 16.30 -5.54 -10.63
CA PHE A 22 17.04 -5.47 -11.89
C PHE A 22 18.52 -5.13 -11.71
N ASP A 23 18.88 -4.45 -10.62
CA ASP A 23 20.26 -4.11 -10.28
C ASP A 23 20.92 -5.13 -9.33
N ASN A 24 20.26 -6.27 -9.05
CA ASN A 24 20.61 -7.19 -7.96
C ASN A 24 20.72 -6.49 -6.59
N ARG A 25 20.04 -5.36 -6.40
CA ARG A 25 19.95 -4.65 -5.12
C ARG A 25 18.86 -5.29 -4.26
N LYS A 26 18.97 -5.08 -2.94
CA LYS A 26 17.96 -5.47 -1.96
C LYS A 26 17.46 -4.20 -1.27
N PRO A 27 16.21 -4.18 -0.77
CA PRO A 27 15.68 -3.01 -0.10
C PRO A 27 16.44 -2.76 1.21
N ASP A 28 16.80 -1.50 1.46
CA ASP A 28 17.57 -1.10 2.64
C ASP A 28 16.64 -0.90 3.84
N ARG A 29 16.54 -1.94 4.68
CA ARG A 29 15.70 -1.90 5.87
C ARG A 29 16.16 -0.84 6.88
N SER A 30 17.46 -0.66 7.05
CA SER A 30 18.01 0.30 8.01
C SER A 30 17.65 1.73 7.61
N PHE A 31 17.72 2.05 6.32
CA PHE A 31 17.25 3.33 5.81
C PHE A 31 15.73 3.47 5.97
N PHE A 32 14.96 2.43 5.65
CA PHE A 32 13.50 2.44 5.81
C PHE A 32 13.08 2.78 7.25
N ASP A 33 13.74 2.19 8.25
CA ASP A 33 13.42 2.42 9.66
C ASP A 33 13.66 3.88 10.12
N THR A 34 14.36 4.70 9.32
CA THR A 34 14.52 6.15 9.59
C THR A 34 13.33 6.99 9.10
N ILE A 35 12.44 6.42 8.29
CA ILE A 35 11.33 7.14 7.67
C ILE A 35 10.17 7.24 8.67
N THR A 36 9.90 8.48 9.09
CA THR A 36 8.82 8.79 10.03
C THR A 36 7.74 9.69 9.44
N ASN A 37 7.95 10.20 8.22
CA ASN A 37 6.99 11.03 7.52
C ASN A 37 5.98 10.16 6.73
N PRO A 38 4.66 10.23 7.03
CA PRO A 38 3.63 9.48 6.31
C PRO A 38 3.58 9.76 4.81
N VAL A 39 3.93 10.98 4.37
CA VAL A 39 3.96 11.35 2.94
C VAL A 39 5.11 10.62 2.22
N GLU A 40 6.26 10.45 2.87
CA GLU A 40 7.37 9.66 2.29
C GLU A 40 6.95 8.20 2.10
N LEU A 41 6.26 7.60 3.08
CA LEU A 41 5.73 6.23 2.96
C LEU A 41 4.69 6.12 1.84
N HIS A 42 3.87 7.15 1.65
CA HIS A 42 2.88 7.21 0.57
C HIS A 42 3.54 7.26 -0.82
N LEU A 43 4.58 8.09 -0.98
CA LEU A 43 5.35 8.20 -2.21
C LEU A 43 6.04 6.87 -2.56
N ILE A 44 6.67 6.21 -1.57
CA ILE A 44 7.25 4.88 -1.79
C ILE A 44 6.17 3.90 -2.24
N ALA A 45 5.04 3.83 -1.52
CA ALA A 45 3.96 2.89 -1.81
C ALA A 45 3.34 3.09 -3.21
N GLY A 46 3.11 4.33 -3.63
CA GLY A 46 2.43 4.66 -4.88
C GLY A 46 3.29 4.53 -6.13
N ASN A 47 4.61 4.63 -5.97
CA ASN A 47 5.57 4.48 -7.06
C ASN A 47 6.19 3.08 -7.13
N TYR A 48 6.08 2.26 -6.08
CA TYR A 48 6.73 0.94 -5.99
C TYR A 48 6.52 0.02 -7.21
N ASN A 49 7.59 -0.59 -7.71
CA ASN A 49 7.51 -1.68 -8.70
C ASN A 49 7.09 -3.00 -8.01
N TRP A 50 5.86 -3.45 -8.27
CA TRP A 50 5.30 -4.66 -7.66
C TRP A 50 6.06 -5.96 -8.02
N ASP A 51 6.85 -5.97 -9.10
CA ASP A 51 7.70 -7.11 -9.48
C ASP A 51 8.83 -7.36 -8.47
N ASP A 52 9.19 -6.36 -7.65
CA ASP A 52 10.13 -6.50 -6.53
C ASP A 52 9.51 -7.23 -5.31
N GLY A 53 8.22 -7.55 -5.38
CA GLY A 53 7.49 -8.33 -4.38
C GLY A 53 6.94 -7.50 -3.22
N ALA A 54 6.27 -8.17 -2.27
CA ALA A 54 5.49 -7.46 -1.23
C ALA A 54 6.29 -7.07 0.03
N GLU A 55 7.63 -7.16 0.03
CA GLU A 55 8.44 -6.99 1.25
C GLU A 55 8.38 -5.55 1.78
N VAL A 56 8.76 -4.57 0.95
CA VAL A 56 8.73 -3.14 1.33
C VAL A 56 7.31 -2.68 1.62
N LEU A 57 6.34 -3.12 0.81
CA LEU A 57 4.91 -2.84 1.03
C LEU A 57 4.43 -3.36 2.39
N THR A 58 4.93 -4.52 2.83
CA THR A 58 4.64 -5.05 4.17
C THR A 58 5.26 -4.18 5.25
N TRP A 59 6.49 -3.68 5.07
CA TRP A 59 7.10 -2.75 6.02
C TRP A 59 6.29 -1.46 6.16
N ILE A 60 5.78 -0.94 5.04
CA ILE A 60 4.92 0.26 5.02
C ILE A 60 3.64 0.03 5.83
N VAL A 61 2.87 -1.03 5.55
CA VAL A 61 1.57 -1.22 6.23
C VAL A 61 1.68 -1.59 7.71
N ASP A 62 2.85 -2.04 8.15
CA ASP A 62 3.19 -2.32 9.55
C ASP A 62 3.84 -1.13 10.27
N SER A 63 4.21 -0.07 9.55
CA SER A 63 4.81 1.12 10.17
C SER A 63 3.77 1.89 10.99
N PRO A 64 4.09 2.32 12.23
CA PRO A 64 3.22 3.19 13.02
C PRO A 64 3.06 4.59 12.39
N HIS A 65 3.92 4.94 11.43
CA HIS A 65 3.85 6.19 10.67
C HIS A 65 3.03 6.06 9.38
N CYS A 66 2.51 4.87 9.08
CA CYS A 66 1.69 4.65 7.89
C CYS A 66 0.34 5.35 8.01
N ASP A 67 -0.01 6.13 6.99
CA ASP A 67 -1.33 6.71 6.89
C ASP A 67 -2.36 5.68 6.43
N LYS A 68 -3.58 5.77 6.96
CA LYS A 68 -4.68 4.88 6.54
C LYS A 68 -4.91 4.97 5.03
N ALA A 69 -4.77 6.16 4.44
CA ALA A 69 -4.89 6.34 3.00
C ALA A 69 -3.83 5.54 2.21
N THR A 70 -2.59 5.52 2.68
CA THR A 70 -1.51 4.73 2.08
C THR A 70 -1.83 3.23 2.11
N ALA A 71 -2.32 2.71 3.24
CA ALA A 71 -2.69 1.31 3.35
C ALA A 71 -3.88 0.95 2.43
N VAL A 72 -4.89 1.80 2.35
CA VAL A 72 -6.05 1.59 1.46
C VAL A 72 -5.65 1.70 -0.01
N MET A 73 -4.76 2.62 -0.38
CA MET A 73 -4.21 2.70 -1.73
C MET A 73 -3.49 1.41 -2.13
N LEU A 74 -2.58 0.91 -1.29
CA LEU A 74 -1.91 -0.38 -1.53
C LEU A 74 -2.89 -1.54 -1.66
N PHE A 75 -3.98 -1.52 -0.88
CA PHE A 75 -5.01 -2.55 -0.98
C PHE A 75 -5.64 -2.58 -2.37
N TRP A 76 -5.93 -1.42 -2.98
CA TRP A 76 -6.58 -1.34 -4.29
C TRP A 76 -5.62 -1.50 -5.47
N HIS A 77 -4.37 -1.06 -5.34
CA HIS A 77 -3.31 -1.36 -6.32
C HIS A 77 -3.00 -2.87 -6.41
N ALA A 78 -3.18 -3.60 -5.30
CA ALA A 78 -2.98 -5.05 -5.25
C ALA A 78 -4.06 -5.86 -5.98
N GLN A 79 -5.07 -5.23 -6.59
CA GLN A 79 -6.17 -5.91 -7.31
C GLN A 79 -6.88 -6.96 -6.42
N PRO A 80 -7.50 -6.51 -5.31
CA PRO A 80 -7.96 -7.38 -4.23
C PRO A 80 -9.05 -8.37 -4.65
N SER A 81 -9.83 -8.09 -5.70
CA SER A 81 -10.89 -8.97 -6.20
C SER A 81 -10.36 -10.36 -6.50
N TYR A 82 -9.23 -10.46 -7.22
CA TYR A 82 -8.58 -11.74 -7.53
C TYR A 82 -8.31 -12.58 -6.29
N TYR A 83 -7.86 -11.96 -5.20
CA TYR A 83 -7.53 -12.65 -3.95
C TYR A 83 -8.75 -13.08 -3.14
N THR A 84 -9.94 -12.61 -3.49
CA THR A 84 -11.17 -13.05 -2.84
C THR A 84 -11.44 -14.54 -3.04
N GLN A 85 -10.90 -15.16 -4.09
CA GLN A 85 -11.02 -16.60 -4.32
C GLN A 85 -10.22 -17.47 -3.34
N PHE A 86 -9.27 -16.90 -2.60
CA PHE A 86 -8.43 -17.65 -1.67
C PHE A 86 -8.92 -17.54 -0.22
N SER A 87 -9.09 -18.67 0.47
CA SER A 87 -9.40 -18.69 1.90
C SER A 87 -8.15 -18.68 2.78
N SER A 88 -6.97 -18.99 2.23
CA SER A 88 -5.73 -19.09 3.01
C SER A 88 -4.47 -18.87 2.16
N GLN A 89 -3.34 -18.58 2.82
CA GLN A 89 -2.03 -18.50 2.16
C GLN A 89 -1.62 -19.80 1.47
N LYS A 90 -2.02 -20.96 2.00
CA LYS A 90 -1.76 -22.27 1.39
C LYS A 90 -2.45 -22.39 0.03
N GLU A 91 -3.66 -21.84 -0.06
CA GLU A 91 -4.43 -21.84 -1.30
C GLU A 91 -3.87 -20.84 -2.33
N ALA A 92 -3.43 -19.67 -1.87
CA ALA A 92 -2.84 -18.65 -2.73
C ALA A 92 -1.49 -19.07 -3.36
N GLN A 93 -0.80 -20.08 -2.80
CA GLN A 93 0.45 -20.63 -3.34
C GLN A 93 1.51 -19.54 -3.64
N TRP A 94 1.75 -19.24 -4.92
CA TRP A 94 2.70 -18.23 -5.39
C TRP A 94 2.27 -16.80 -4.99
N GLU A 95 0.97 -16.59 -4.83
CA GLU A 95 0.33 -15.31 -4.47
C GLU A 95 0.22 -15.09 -2.96
N LYS A 96 0.79 -16.00 -2.16
CA LYS A 96 0.69 -15.98 -0.69
C LYS A 96 1.16 -14.67 -0.05
N ASN A 97 2.14 -14.00 -0.67
CA ASN A 97 2.74 -12.79 -0.11
C ASN A 97 1.80 -11.60 -0.24
N VAL A 98 1.21 -11.38 -1.42
CA VAL A 98 0.21 -10.32 -1.63
C VAL A 98 -1.10 -10.66 -0.90
N PHE A 99 -1.53 -11.93 -0.90
CA PHE A 99 -2.66 -12.35 -0.07
C PHE A 99 -2.45 -11.98 1.41
N ARG A 100 -1.24 -12.23 1.94
CA ARG A 100 -0.89 -11.87 3.33
C ARG A 100 -0.88 -10.35 3.54
N LEU A 101 -0.39 -9.57 2.57
CA LEU A 101 -0.43 -8.11 2.59
C LEU A 101 -1.87 -7.59 2.69
N LEU A 102 -2.76 -8.06 1.83
CA LEU A 102 -4.18 -7.70 1.83
C LEU A 102 -4.85 -8.02 3.18
N ARG A 103 -4.64 -9.22 3.71
CA ARG A 103 -5.19 -9.62 5.02
C ARG A 103 -4.66 -8.76 6.17
N ARG A 104 -3.39 -8.34 6.08
CA ARG A 104 -2.77 -7.45 7.07
C ARG A 104 -3.37 -6.05 7.02
N ILE A 105 -3.55 -5.48 5.84
CA ILE A 105 -4.23 -4.19 5.67
C ILE A 105 -5.66 -4.25 6.23
N MET A 106 -6.44 -5.27 5.85
CA MET A 106 -7.82 -5.44 6.37
C MET A 106 -7.85 -5.51 7.90
N LYS A 107 -6.93 -6.26 8.50
CA LYS A 107 -6.82 -6.37 9.96
C LYS A 107 -6.47 -5.02 10.59
N ASN A 108 -5.46 -4.33 10.07
CA ASN A 108 -4.97 -3.08 10.62
C ASN A 108 -6.03 -1.97 10.52
N VAL A 109 -6.78 -1.91 9.41
CA VAL A 109 -7.92 -1.00 9.26
C VAL A 109 -9.04 -1.34 10.23
N ALA A 110 -9.38 -2.62 10.40
CA ALA A 110 -10.45 -3.05 11.31
C ALA A 110 -10.12 -2.85 12.80
N SER A 111 -8.83 -2.77 13.15
CA SER A 111 -8.37 -2.55 14.52
C SER A 111 -7.95 -1.11 14.81
N ASP A 112 -8.25 -0.15 13.93
CA ASP A 112 -7.84 1.26 14.03
C ASP A 112 -6.34 1.43 14.33
N PHE A 113 -5.50 0.61 13.68
CA PHE A 113 -4.04 0.62 13.86
C PHE A 113 -3.40 1.92 13.35
N TYR A 114 -3.93 2.49 12.26
CA TYR A 114 -3.39 3.70 11.65
C TYR A 114 -3.89 4.94 12.39
N HIS A 115 -2.97 5.67 13.01
CA HIS A 115 -3.30 6.84 13.85
C HIS A 115 -3.35 8.17 13.09
N THR A 116 -2.97 8.19 11.81
CA THR A 116 -3.05 9.38 10.95
C THR A 116 -4.10 9.24 9.85
N ALA A 117 -4.69 10.39 9.52
CA ALA A 117 -5.62 10.59 8.41
C ALA A 117 -5.26 11.91 7.70
N LEU A 118 -4.00 12.01 7.25
CA LEU A 118 -3.41 13.22 6.69
C LEU A 118 -3.64 13.32 5.18
N ILE A 119 -3.70 12.19 4.49
CA ILE A 119 -3.75 12.12 3.04
C ILE A 119 -5.18 11.84 2.59
N ALA A 120 -5.70 12.65 1.66
CA ALA A 120 -6.95 12.37 0.99
C ALA A 120 -6.75 11.30 -0.08
N TYR A 121 -7.65 10.33 -0.15
CA TYR A 121 -7.58 9.26 -1.13
C TYR A 121 -8.98 8.74 -1.48
N ASP A 122 -9.30 8.69 -2.78
CA ASP A 122 -10.48 8.00 -3.31
C ASP A 122 -10.02 6.99 -4.37
N PRO A 123 -10.15 5.67 -4.11
CA PRO A 123 -9.73 4.66 -5.07
C PRO A 123 -10.56 4.67 -6.36
N ARG A 124 -11.70 5.37 -6.41
CA ARG A 124 -12.50 5.53 -7.65
C ARG A 124 -11.87 6.49 -8.65
N THR A 125 -11.01 7.38 -8.18
CA THR A 125 -10.34 8.40 -9.02
C THR A 125 -8.90 8.03 -9.33
N ASP A 126 -8.41 6.93 -8.78
CA ASP A 126 -7.05 6.45 -8.92
C ASP A 126 -6.94 5.51 -10.13
N PRO A 127 -6.20 5.86 -11.19
CA PRO A 127 -6.09 5.04 -12.40
C PRO A 127 -5.32 3.71 -12.19
N LYS A 128 -4.52 3.61 -11.12
CA LYS A 128 -3.77 2.39 -10.75
C LYS A 128 -4.60 1.48 -9.84
N ALA A 129 -5.75 1.93 -9.34
CA ALA A 129 -6.63 1.12 -8.48
C ALA A 129 -7.51 0.17 -9.31
N GLU A 130 -7.75 -1.04 -8.78
CA GLU A 130 -8.79 -1.91 -9.33
C GLU A 130 -10.17 -1.25 -9.20
N ARG A 131 -11.03 -1.45 -10.21
CA ARG A 131 -12.39 -0.92 -10.19
C ARG A 131 -13.19 -1.53 -9.03
N MET A 132 -13.95 -0.68 -8.33
CA MET A 132 -14.80 -1.09 -7.19
C MET A 132 -15.84 -2.17 -7.52
N ASP A 133 -16.25 -2.27 -8.78
CA ASP A 133 -17.23 -3.24 -9.29
C ASP A 133 -16.59 -4.54 -9.80
N ALA A 134 -15.27 -4.70 -9.68
CA ALA A 134 -14.59 -5.95 -9.98
C ALA A 134 -15.07 -7.05 -9.02
N ILE A 135 -15.55 -8.15 -9.60
CA ILE A 135 -16.04 -9.32 -8.88
C ILE A 135 -15.34 -10.55 -9.41
N GLU A 136 -14.65 -11.26 -8.52
CA GLU A 136 -14.09 -12.58 -8.79
C GLU A 136 -15.19 -13.65 -8.66
N PRO A 137 -15.50 -14.41 -9.75
CA PRO A 137 -16.58 -15.40 -9.73
C PRO A 137 -16.48 -16.46 -8.63
N LYS A 138 -15.26 -16.76 -8.17
CA LYS A 138 -15.01 -17.77 -7.13
C LYS A 138 -14.78 -17.16 -5.75
N ALA A 139 -15.22 -15.92 -5.52
CA ALA A 139 -15.04 -15.22 -4.25
C ALA A 139 -15.53 -16.06 -3.06
N LYS A 140 -14.65 -16.22 -2.06
CA LYS A 140 -14.89 -16.92 -0.79
C LYS A 140 -15.05 -15.97 0.39
N TRP A 141 -14.78 -14.68 0.17
CA TRP A 141 -14.94 -13.61 1.15
C TRP A 141 -15.17 -12.29 0.42
N SER A 142 -15.77 -11.31 1.10
CA SER A 142 -16.07 -10.00 0.53
C SER A 142 -15.08 -8.94 0.99
N ILE A 143 -14.79 -7.98 0.12
CA ILE A 143 -14.02 -6.78 0.47
C ILE A 143 -14.87 -5.92 1.44
N PRO A 144 -14.36 -5.59 2.63
CA PRO A 144 -15.05 -4.75 3.60
C PRO A 144 -15.41 -3.37 3.06
N ASP A 145 -16.63 -2.89 3.35
CA ASP A 145 -17.12 -1.60 2.83
C ASP A 145 -16.31 -0.40 3.32
N VAL A 146 -15.67 -0.50 4.49
CA VAL A 146 -14.77 0.54 5.02
C VAL A 146 -13.58 0.82 4.09
N LEU A 147 -13.10 -0.18 3.35
CA LEU A 147 -12.01 -0.01 2.38
C LEU A 147 -12.47 0.63 1.07
N LYS A 148 -13.79 0.65 0.81
CA LYS A 148 -14.39 1.25 -0.39
C LYS A 148 -14.72 2.72 -0.19
N GLN A 149 -14.70 3.23 1.04
CA GLN A 149 -15.04 4.63 1.30
C GLN A 149 -13.89 5.56 0.92
N PRO A 150 -14.17 6.75 0.38
CA PRO A 150 -13.14 7.77 0.23
C PRO A 150 -12.63 8.18 1.62
N LEU A 151 -11.34 8.44 1.72
CA LEU A 151 -10.66 8.93 2.91
C LEU A 151 -10.37 10.41 2.74
N THR A 152 -10.72 11.19 3.76
CA THR A 152 -10.49 12.64 3.78
C THR A 152 -9.22 12.95 4.54
N GLY A 153 -8.38 13.82 3.98
CA GLY A 153 -7.21 14.38 4.65
C GLY A 153 -6.88 15.76 4.08
N PRO A 154 -6.14 16.61 4.81
CA PRO A 154 -5.74 17.94 4.33
C PRO A 154 -4.69 17.91 3.20
N LEU A 155 -4.00 16.79 2.99
CA LEU A 155 -2.95 16.67 1.98
C LEU A 155 -3.45 15.89 0.76
N VAL A 156 -3.15 16.41 -0.43
CA VAL A 156 -3.23 15.67 -1.69
C VAL A 156 -1.79 15.42 -2.13
N VAL A 157 -1.42 14.16 -2.31
CA VAL A 157 -0.07 13.75 -2.72
C VAL A 157 -0.16 13.24 -4.15
N GLU A 158 0.53 13.90 -5.06
CA GLU A 158 0.62 13.47 -6.46
C GLU A 158 1.67 12.36 -6.58
N LEU A 159 1.31 11.31 -7.31
CA LEU A 159 2.17 10.16 -7.62
C LEU A 159 2.65 10.28 -9.07
N GLU A 160 3.80 9.67 -9.36
CA GLU A 160 4.39 9.63 -10.70
C GLU A 160 3.78 8.51 -11.57
#